data_AF-A0A200QH90-F1
#
_entry.id   AF-A0A200QH90-F1
#
_cell.length_a   1.000
_cell.length_b   1.000
_cell.length_c   1.000
_cell.angle_alpha   90.00
_cell.angle_beta   90.00
_cell.angle_gamma   90.00
#
_symmetry.space_group_name_H-M   'P 1'
#
loop_
_entity.id
_entity.type
_entity.pdbx_description
1 polymer ?
#
loop_
_entity_poly.entity_id
_entity_poly.type
_entity_poly.pdbx_seq_one_letter_code
_entity_poly.pdbx_strand_id
1 'polypeptide(L)'
;MFPPFTMSKFWKEYASLIGSLVQNSSWKVGQGNMSFWHENWSNMGVLADVFAEVEPPAPISLKEATEVNFSIPGISDAMIAQMRIWYDSRLKSDSDERLWAPSLDGRFTVKSAFSLISNQAPACPFVRHYWAKFLPKKMPVLLWRFLHNAIPVDVRIQDCAISLASRCLCCVHRNIESVDHLFLSGEIEAFLWDRLSPLFGIHQTNYRDLQEFITAWFNVAYRKSQMGKLATLFPMAIMWEIWSERNRQRQDESPSSMAAILYKVLQWVHNINHLLRISNHSPGMLHHILRVCKLSPTPEAAGGGVIRNDQGILLAAFHSFYGSDSNNLAETRALLDGLLLCQQLGITNFIVKVDSNLVAGWYNQKCSIPWHLSFWWQRIREATENLNINLKHIYRELNSSADCMASLGLSSRSNCSITADFLMRLVGLACLDRLGMPYIRLG
;
A
#
# COMPACT_ATOMS: atom_id res chain seq x y z
N MET A 1 29.10 1.76 -24.66
CA MET A 1 28.04 1.04 -25.39
C MET A 1 26.70 1.77 -25.24
N PHE A 2 26.15 2.35 -26.32
CA PHE A 2 24.80 2.92 -26.27
C PHE A 2 23.76 1.80 -26.38
N PRO A 3 22.72 1.78 -25.52
CA PRO A 3 21.69 0.75 -25.58
C PRO A 3 20.86 0.89 -26.88
N PRO A 4 20.49 -0.21 -27.56
CA PRO A 4 19.65 -0.19 -28.76
C PRO A 4 18.38 0.63 -28.58
N PHE A 5 17.92 1.30 -29.63
CA PHE A 5 16.70 2.13 -29.59
C PHE A 5 15.46 1.36 -29.14
N THR A 6 15.41 0.05 -29.39
CA THR A 6 14.33 -0.87 -29.02
C THR A 6 14.32 -1.29 -27.54
N MET A 7 15.36 -0.98 -26.76
CA MET A 7 15.38 -1.33 -25.34
C MET A 7 14.42 -0.47 -24.51
N SER A 8 13.87 -1.08 -23.45
CA SER A 8 13.02 -0.36 -22.50
C SER A 8 13.78 0.79 -21.83
N LYS A 9 13.06 1.85 -21.44
CA LYS A 9 13.66 3.00 -20.72
C LYS A 9 14.46 2.57 -19.49
N PHE A 10 13.96 1.57 -18.76
CA PHE A 10 14.64 0.97 -17.62
C PHE A 10 16.02 0.40 -17.99
N TRP A 11 16.12 -0.35 -19.09
CA TRP A 11 17.40 -0.89 -19.56
C TRP A 11 18.35 0.20 -20.03
N LYS A 12 17.82 1.27 -20.65
CA LYS A 12 18.65 2.41 -21.06
C LYS A 12 19.25 3.14 -19.87
N GLU A 13 18.46 3.37 -18.82
CA GLU A 13 18.95 3.94 -17.55
C GLU A 13 19.95 3.01 -16.86
N TYR A 14 19.68 1.70 -16.79
CA TYR A 14 20.62 0.74 -16.22
C TYR A 14 21.96 0.70 -17.00
N ALA A 15 21.90 0.70 -18.33
CA ALA A 15 23.08 0.73 -19.18
C ALA A 15 23.91 2.00 -18.97
N SER A 16 23.26 3.14 -18.73
CA SER A 16 23.97 4.39 -18.44
C SER A 16 24.81 4.31 -17.15
N LEU A 17 24.44 3.44 -16.21
CA LEU A 17 25.16 3.23 -14.95
C LEU A 17 26.38 2.29 -15.11
N ILE A 18 26.45 1.50 -16.19
CA ILE A 18 27.53 0.52 -16.39
C ILE A 18 28.90 1.19 -16.38
N GLY A 19 29.05 2.35 -17.02
CA GLY A 19 30.33 3.07 -17.04
C GLY A 19 30.84 3.40 -15.64
N SER A 20 29.98 3.96 -14.78
CA SER A 20 30.32 4.28 -13.38
C SER A 20 30.63 3.03 -12.56
N LEU A 21 29.92 1.92 -12.81
CA LEU A 21 30.19 0.64 -12.14
C LEU A 21 31.54 0.07 -12.59
N VAL A 22 31.83 0.03 -13.89
CA VAL A 22 33.07 -0.55 -14.41
C VAL A 22 34.30 0.25 -13.95
N GLN A 23 34.22 1.59 -13.96
CA GLN A 23 35.30 2.45 -13.46
C GLN A 23 35.66 2.20 -11.98
N ASN A 24 34.69 1.79 -11.16
CA ASN A 24 34.89 1.49 -9.74
C ASN A 24 35.12 -0.01 -9.47
N SER A 25 35.32 -0.78 -10.54
CA SER A 25 35.66 -2.19 -10.48
C SER A 25 37.01 -2.46 -11.12
N SER A 26 37.70 -3.46 -10.59
CA SER A 26 38.92 -4.02 -11.19
C SER A 26 38.86 -5.53 -11.11
N TRP A 27 39.75 -6.22 -11.81
CA TRP A 27 39.82 -7.67 -11.78
C TRP A 27 41.14 -8.16 -11.21
N LYS A 28 41.09 -9.11 -10.28
CA LYS A 28 42.18 -10.03 -10.02
C LYS A 28 42.11 -11.11 -11.11
N VAL A 29 43.02 -11.02 -12.07
CA VAL A 29 42.99 -11.89 -13.25
C VAL A 29 43.59 -13.25 -12.90
N GLY A 30 42.88 -14.31 -13.29
CA GLY A 30 43.34 -15.68 -13.29
C GLY A 30 43.11 -16.34 -14.65
N GLN A 31 41.98 -17.03 -14.82
CA GLN A 31 41.70 -17.81 -16.03
C GLN A 31 41.34 -16.98 -17.26
N GLY A 32 40.99 -15.70 -17.10
CA GLY A 32 40.66 -14.84 -18.24
C GLY A 32 39.22 -14.99 -18.74
N ASN A 33 38.29 -15.51 -17.93
CA ASN A 33 36.87 -15.68 -18.24
C ASN A 33 36.05 -14.37 -18.15
N MET A 34 36.61 -13.26 -18.64
CA MET A 34 35.95 -11.95 -18.71
C MET A 34 36.11 -11.35 -20.11
N SER A 35 35.25 -10.40 -20.45
CA SER A 35 35.30 -9.73 -21.76
C SER A 35 36.61 -8.95 -21.90
N PHE A 36 37.34 -9.19 -22.99
CA PHE A 36 38.58 -8.47 -23.29
C PHE A 36 38.34 -6.98 -23.51
N TRP A 37 37.25 -6.64 -24.21
CA TRP A 37 36.97 -5.26 -24.62
C TRP A 37 36.19 -4.45 -23.59
N HIS A 38 35.27 -5.10 -22.86
CA HIS A 38 34.22 -4.43 -22.09
C HIS A 38 34.44 -4.44 -20.57
N GLU A 39 35.49 -5.11 -20.08
CA GLU A 39 35.81 -5.22 -18.66
C GLU A 39 37.13 -4.50 -18.34
N ASN A 40 37.23 -3.91 -17.14
CA ASN A 40 38.42 -3.20 -16.68
C ASN A 40 39.47 -4.17 -16.09
N TRP A 41 39.93 -5.14 -16.89
CA TRP A 41 40.93 -6.12 -16.43
C TRP A 41 42.35 -5.54 -16.39
N SER A 42 42.63 -4.55 -17.24
CA SER A 42 43.94 -3.89 -17.36
C SER A 42 44.17 -2.76 -16.33
N ASN A 43 43.14 -2.37 -15.57
CA ASN A 43 43.09 -1.16 -14.73
C ASN A 43 43.21 0.17 -15.50
N MET A 44 43.22 0.15 -16.84
CA MET A 44 43.26 1.37 -17.67
C MET A 44 41.86 1.84 -18.10
N GLY A 45 40.82 1.19 -17.60
CA GLY A 45 39.44 1.37 -18.05
C GLY A 45 39.01 0.29 -19.05
N VAL A 46 37.88 0.54 -19.69
CA VAL A 46 37.32 -0.33 -20.72
C VAL A 46 38.14 -0.17 -21.99
N LEU A 47 38.75 -1.24 -22.50
CA LEU A 47 39.63 -1.15 -23.66
C LEU A 47 38.94 -0.69 -24.93
N ALA A 48 37.64 -1.00 -25.10
CA ALA A 48 36.85 -0.46 -26.22
C ALA A 48 36.75 1.08 -26.19
N ASP A 49 36.79 1.69 -25.00
CA ASP A 49 36.78 3.15 -24.87
C ASP A 49 38.20 3.74 -24.99
N VAL A 50 39.22 3.03 -24.47
CA VAL A 50 40.64 3.42 -24.57
C VAL A 50 41.14 3.38 -26.02
N PHE A 51 40.68 2.41 -26.79
CA PHE A 51 41.04 2.21 -28.19
C PHE A 51 39.84 2.46 -29.12
N ALA A 52 39.22 3.63 -28.98
CA ALA A 52 38.04 4.02 -29.77
C ALA A 52 38.26 4.00 -31.30
N GLU A 53 39.52 4.02 -31.76
CA GLU A 53 39.90 3.93 -33.18
C GLU A 53 39.83 2.50 -33.74
N VAL A 54 39.78 1.49 -32.86
CA VAL A 54 39.64 0.07 -33.24
C VAL A 54 38.19 -0.30 -33.08
N GLU A 55 37.51 -0.61 -34.19
CA GLU A 55 36.16 -1.19 -34.13
C GLU A 55 36.27 -2.51 -33.36
N PRO A 56 35.64 -2.66 -32.17
CA PRO A 56 35.85 -3.84 -31.36
C PRO A 56 35.31 -5.05 -32.14
N PRO A 57 36.16 -6.05 -32.46
CA PRO A 57 35.72 -7.26 -33.14
C PRO A 57 34.73 -8.04 -32.26
N ALA A 58 34.20 -9.13 -32.82
CA ALA A 58 33.28 -10.05 -32.15
C ALA A 58 33.66 -10.30 -30.67
N PRO A 59 32.67 -10.55 -29.79
CA PRO A 59 32.91 -10.73 -28.36
C PRO A 59 34.02 -11.75 -28.11
N ILE A 60 35.16 -11.29 -27.57
CA ILE A 60 36.33 -12.12 -27.25
C ILE A 60 36.61 -12.02 -25.75
N SER A 61 36.90 -13.15 -25.14
CA SER A 61 37.35 -13.23 -23.75
C SER A 61 38.84 -12.88 -23.63
N LEU A 62 39.28 -12.49 -22.43
CA LEU A 62 40.70 -12.27 -22.17
C LEU A 62 41.52 -13.55 -22.39
N LYS A 63 40.95 -14.72 -22.06
CA LYS A 63 41.57 -16.02 -22.32
C LYS A 63 41.81 -16.26 -23.81
N GLU A 64 40.80 -16.11 -24.65
CA GLU A 64 40.94 -16.28 -26.10
C GLU A 64 41.94 -15.26 -26.68
N ALA A 65 41.91 -14.01 -26.18
CA ALA A 65 42.87 -12.99 -26.58
C ALA A 65 44.32 -13.40 -26.23
N THR A 66 44.55 -14.04 -25.08
CA THR A 66 45.87 -14.54 -24.70
C THR A 66 46.32 -15.74 -25.54
N GLU A 67 45.40 -16.63 -25.93
CA GLU A 67 45.70 -17.80 -26.78
C GLU A 67 46.21 -17.38 -28.17
N VAL A 68 45.67 -16.29 -28.72
CA VAL A 68 46.15 -15.67 -29.96
C VAL A 68 47.23 -14.61 -29.71
N ASN A 69 47.79 -14.55 -28.51
CA ASN A 69 48.91 -13.69 -28.18
C ASN A 69 48.60 -12.18 -28.41
N PHE A 70 47.34 -11.80 -28.18
CA PHE A 70 46.72 -10.51 -28.44
C PHE A 70 46.75 -10.04 -29.91
N SER A 71 47.07 -10.94 -30.84
CA SER A 71 47.07 -10.67 -32.28
C SER A 71 45.63 -10.65 -32.82
N ILE A 72 44.94 -9.56 -32.52
CA ILE A 72 43.55 -9.31 -32.92
C ILE A 72 43.57 -8.31 -34.09
N PRO A 73 42.76 -8.52 -35.14
CA PRO A 73 42.69 -7.61 -36.28
C PRO A 73 42.44 -6.16 -35.85
N GLY A 74 43.19 -5.21 -36.43
CA GLY A 74 43.06 -3.78 -36.14
C GLY A 74 43.92 -3.25 -35.00
N ILE A 75 44.65 -4.10 -34.28
CA ILE A 75 45.57 -3.70 -33.20
C ILE A 75 47.01 -3.65 -33.73
N SER A 76 47.75 -2.57 -33.44
CA SER A 76 49.17 -2.43 -33.82
C SER A 76 50.11 -3.23 -32.91
N ASP A 77 51.31 -3.58 -33.40
CA ASP A 77 52.31 -4.31 -32.62
C ASP A 77 52.71 -3.59 -31.32
N ALA A 78 52.74 -2.25 -31.33
CA ALA A 78 53.01 -1.45 -30.14
C ALA A 78 51.91 -1.61 -29.08
N MET A 79 50.64 -1.65 -29.50
CA MET A 79 49.50 -1.87 -28.60
C MET A 79 49.48 -3.30 -28.06
N ILE A 80 49.82 -4.29 -28.89
CA ILE A 80 49.97 -5.70 -28.48
C ILE A 80 51.03 -5.81 -27.37
N ALA A 81 52.19 -5.18 -27.55
CA ALA A 81 53.24 -5.18 -26.53
C ALA A 81 52.76 -4.55 -25.22
N GLN A 82 52.01 -3.44 -25.29
CA GLN A 82 51.45 -2.77 -24.12
C GLN A 82 50.41 -3.63 -23.39
N MET A 83 49.54 -4.34 -24.12
CA MET A 83 48.52 -5.23 -23.57
C MET A 83 49.14 -6.42 -22.83
N ARG A 84 50.26 -6.96 -23.33
CA ARG A 84 51.03 -8.01 -22.64
C ARG A 84 51.56 -7.54 -21.30
N ILE A 85 52.18 -6.36 -21.27
CA ILE A 85 52.70 -5.76 -20.04
C ILE A 85 51.57 -5.60 -19.01
N TRP A 86 50.39 -5.14 -19.45
CA TRP A 86 49.23 -5.05 -18.57
C TRP A 86 48.79 -6.43 -18.07
N TYR A 87 48.62 -7.40 -18.96
CA TYR A 87 48.20 -8.75 -18.59
C TYR A 87 49.14 -9.40 -17.58
N ASP A 88 50.45 -9.41 -17.86
CA ASP A 88 51.48 -10.02 -17.00
C ASP A 88 51.53 -9.35 -15.62
N SER A 89 51.29 -8.04 -15.55
CA SER A 89 51.22 -7.31 -14.27
C SER A 89 49.98 -7.65 -13.42
N ARG A 90 48.96 -8.30 -14.01
CA ARG A 90 47.64 -8.55 -13.41
C ARG A 90 47.37 -10.02 -13.14
N LEU A 91 48.05 -10.95 -13.80
CA LEU A 91 47.93 -12.39 -13.57
C LEU A 91 48.44 -12.75 -12.17
N LYS A 92 47.52 -12.86 -11.21
CA LYS A 92 47.85 -12.99 -9.77
C LYS A 92 47.03 -14.05 -9.03
N SER A 93 46.25 -14.85 -9.75
CA SER A 93 45.26 -15.74 -9.16
C SER A 93 45.02 -16.97 -10.02
N ASP A 94 44.58 -18.07 -9.41
CA ASP A 94 44.12 -19.25 -10.13
C ASP A 94 42.67 -19.11 -10.63
N SER A 95 41.92 -18.16 -10.06
CA SER A 95 40.53 -17.84 -10.41
C SER A 95 40.34 -16.34 -10.57
N ASP A 96 39.49 -15.97 -11.53
CA ASP A 96 39.09 -14.58 -11.77
C ASP A 96 38.22 -14.07 -10.63
N GLU A 97 38.58 -12.93 -10.03
CA GLU A 97 37.81 -12.29 -8.97
C GLU A 97 37.61 -10.81 -9.28
N ARG A 98 36.36 -10.35 -9.25
CA ARG A 98 36.04 -8.94 -9.42
C ARG A 98 36.19 -8.21 -8.09
N LEU A 99 37.06 -7.22 -8.07
CA LEU A 99 37.31 -6.33 -6.96
C LEU A 99 36.49 -5.05 -7.12
N TRP A 100 35.87 -4.61 -6.03
CA TRP A 100 35.03 -3.43 -5.96
C TRP A 100 35.70 -2.36 -5.09
N ALA A 101 36.17 -1.28 -5.72
CA ALA A 101 36.99 -0.26 -5.06
C ALA A 101 36.30 0.42 -3.85
N PRO A 102 34.98 0.68 -3.86
CA PRO A 102 34.30 1.28 -2.70
C PRO A 102 34.20 0.38 -1.46
N SER A 103 34.51 -0.93 -1.55
CA SER A 103 34.50 -1.83 -0.40
C SER A 103 35.92 -2.14 0.08
N LEU A 104 36.17 -2.05 1.38
CA LEU A 104 37.48 -2.36 1.98
C LEU A 104 37.90 -3.83 1.82
N ASP A 105 36.93 -4.74 1.75
CA ASP A 105 37.15 -6.17 1.49
C ASP A 105 37.17 -6.51 0.00
N GLY A 106 37.04 -5.50 -0.88
CA GLY A 106 36.99 -5.67 -2.33
C GLY A 106 35.70 -6.32 -2.85
N ARG A 107 34.70 -6.62 -2.02
CA ARG A 107 33.50 -7.33 -2.47
C ARG A 107 32.44 -6.38 -3.02
N PHE A 108 31.92 -6.71 -4.20
CA PHE A 108 30.78 -6.03 -4.77
C PHE A 108 29.51 -6.34 -3.97
N THR A 109 28.78 -5.29 -3.60
CA THR A 109 27.40 -5.43 -3.11
C THR A 109 26.52 -4.38 -3.77
N VAL A 110 25.26 -4.74 -4.03
CA VAL A 110 24.25 -3.80 -4.54
C VAL A 110 24.13 -2.59 -3.63
N LYS A 111 24.27 -2.77 -2.32
CA LYS A 111 24.25 -1.68 -1.33
C LYS A 111 25.39 -0.67 -1.54
N SER A 112 26.62 -1.16 -1.73
CA SER A 112 27.80 -0.31 -1.95
C SER A 112 27.70 0.44 -3.29
N ALA A 113 27.34 -0.27 -4.36
CA ALA A 113 27.08 0.33 -5.66
C ALA A 113 25.96 1.38 -5.63
N PHE A 114 24.85 1.08 -4.95
CA PHE A 114 23.77 2.03 -4.77
C PHE A 114 24.22 3.27 -4.00
N SER A 115 25.02 3.12 -2.93
CA SER A 115 25.54 4.25 -2.15
C SER A 115 26.41 5.18 -2.98
N LEU A 116 27.28 4.63 -3.84
CA LEU A 116 28.14 5.38 -4.75
C LEU A 116 27.31 6.22 -5.73
N ILE A 117 26.28 5.62 -6.33
CA ILE A 117 25.39 6.29 -7.29
C ILE A 117 24.49 7.31 -6.57
N SER A 118 23.96 6.97 -5.39
CA SER A 118 23.01 7.80 -4.65
C SER A 118 23.61 9.07 -4.06
N ASN A 119 24.92 9.07 -3.75
CA ASN A 119 25.61 10.26 -3.21
C ASN A 119 25.65 11.44 -4.20
N GLN A 120 25.31 11.22 -5.48
CA GLN A 120 25.17 12.29 -6.47
C GLN A 120 23.76 12.92 -6.48
N ALA A 121 22.77 12.28 -5.86
CA ALA A 121 21.41 12.79 -5.81
C ALA A 121 21.18 13.65 -4.55
N PRO A 122 20.44 14.77 -4.65
CA PRO A 122 20.08 15.55 -3.48
C PRO A 122 19.22 14.71 -2.52
N ALA A 123 19.53 14.79 -1.22
CA ALA A 123 18.78 14.06 -0.20
C ALA A 123 17.31 14.52 -0.19
N CYS A 124 16.38 13.59 -0.41
CA CYS A 124 14.95 13.86 -0.25
C CYS A 124 14.64 13.89 1.27
N PRO A 125 14.33 15.06 1.88
CA PRO A 125 14.17 15.16 3.34
C PRO A 125 13.03 14.28 3.85
N PHE A 126 12.08 13.99 2.97
CA PHE A 126 10.83 13.34 3.28
C PHE A 126 10.80 11.85 2.89
N VAL A 127 11.88 11.29 2.31
CA VAL A 127 11.97 9.86 1.87
C VAL A 127 11.46 8.89 2.94
N ARG A 128 11.71 9.25 4.21
CA ARG A 128 11.34 8.49 5.42
C ARG A 128 9.83 8.43 5.70
N HIS A 129 9.03 9.33 5.12
CA HIS A 129 7.56 9.40 5.26
C HIS A 129 6.83 8.72 4.10
N TYR A 130 7.37 8.75 2.87
CA TYR A 130 6.75 8.14 1.68
C TYR A 130 6.36 6.69 1.91
N TRP A 131 7.30 5.87 2.38
CA TRP A 131 7.12 4.42 2.42
C TRP A 131 6.67 3.91 3.78
N ALA A 132 5.86 4.69 4.50
CA ALA A 132 5.29 4.26 5.77
C ALA A 132 4.46 2.98 5.56
N LYS A 133 4.80 1.91 6.29
CA LYS A 133 4.22 0.56 6.09
C LYS A 133 2.71 0.50 6.33
N PHE A 134 2.16 1.43 7.11
CA PHE A 134 0.73 1.48 7.44
C PHE A 134 -0.11 2.17 6.35
N LEU A 135 0.52 2.74 5.32
CA LEU A 135 -0.18 3.42 4.24
C LEU A 135 -0.35 2.50 3.02
N PRO A 136 -1.52 2.53 2.37
CA PRO A 136 -1.71 1.86 1.08
C PRO A 136 -0.76 2.46 0.04
N LYS A 137 -0.13 1.62 -0.77
CA LYS A 137 0.90 2.03 -1.75
C LYS A 137 0.45 3.10 -2.75
N LYS A 138 -0.85 3.19 -3.02
CA LYS A 138 -1.42 4.19 -3.94
C LYS A 138 -1.19 5.65 -3.50
N MET A 139 -1.23 5.94 -2.19
CA MET A 139 -1.05 7.33 -1.72
C MET A 139 0.40 7.80 -1.80
N PRO A 140 1.41 7.01 -1.35
CA PRO A 140 2.80 7.33 -1.58
C PRO A 140 3.17 7.46 -3.05
N VAL A 141 2.56 6.66 -3.93
CA VAL A 141 2.78 6.77 -5.37
C VAL A 141 2.24 8.08 -5.91
N LEU A 142 1.05 8.52 -5.48
CA LEU A 142 0.51 9.83 -5.85
C LEU A 142 1.43 10.97 -5.39
N LEU A 143 1.90 10.92 -4.13
CA LEU A 143 2.82 11.91 -3.60
C LEU A 143 4.19 11.88 -4.31
N TRP A 144 4.69 10.70 -4.69
CA TRP A 144 5.89 10.58 -5.51
C TRP A 144 5.68 11.24 -6.87
N ARG A 145 4.52 11.03 -7.52
CA ARG A 145 4.20 11.73 -8.77
C ARG A 145 4.14 13.24 -8.58
N PHE A 146 3.63 13.72 -7.45
CA PHE A 146 3.65 15.14 -7.11
C PHE A 146 5.09 15.68 -7.09
N LEU A 147 5.99 15.07 -6.32
CA LEU A 147 7.39 15.50 -6.23
C LEU A 147 8.12 15.54 -7.58
N HIS A 148 7.78 14.60 -8.47
CA HIS A 148 8.39 14.49 -9.79
C HIS A 148 7.63 15.29 -10.87
N ASN A 149 6.70 16.17 -10.46
CA ASN A 149 5.87 16.99 -11.34
C ASN A 149 5.17 16.16 -12.44
N ALA A 150 4.67 14.99 -12.05
CA ALA A 150 4.14 13.92 -12.90
C ALA A 150 2.66 13.59 -12.63
N ILE A 151 1.96 14.45 -11.90
CA ILE A 151 0.49 14.38 -11.77
C ILE A 151 -0.12 14.94 -13.06
N PRO A 152 -1.00 14.19 -13.75
CA PRO A 152 -1.54 14.59 -15.05
C PRO A 152 -2.74 15.52 -14.86
N VAL A 153 -2.47 16.72 -14.34
CA VAL A 153 -3.40 17.86 -14.38
C VAL A 153 -3.36 18.53 -15.76
N ASP A 154 -4.39 19.28 -16.12
CA ASP A 154 -4.50 19.92 -17.45
C ASP A 154 -3.26 20.74 -17.84
N VAL A 155 -2.76 21.59 -16.93
CA VAL A 155 -1.57 22.42 -17.21
C VAL A 155 -0.36 21.55 -17.58
N ARG A 156 -0.19 20.39 -16.93
CA ARG A 156 0.92 19.46 -17.21
C ARG A 156 0.74 18.70 -18.52
N ILE A 157 -0.50 18.47 -18.93
CA ILE A 157 -0.80 17.87 -20.23
C ILE A 157 -0.53 18.89 -21.35
N GLN A 158 -0.85 20.17 -21.13
CA GLN A 158 -0.53 21.26 -22.06
C GLN A 158 0.98 21.41 -22.28
N ASP A 159 1.80 21.23 -21.24
CA ASP A 159 3.27 21.20 -21.35
C ASP A 159 3.79 20.12 -22.31
N CYS A 160 3.00 19.08 -22.60
CA CYS A 160 3.33 18.02 -23.55
C CYS A 160 2.90 18.34 -24.99
N ALA A 161 2.66 19.62 -25.31
CA ALA A 161 2.16 20.12 -26.59
C ALA A 161 0.78 19.56 -27.00
N ILE A 162 -0.03 19.14 -26.03
CA ILE A 162 -1.40 18.68 -26.25
C ILE A 162 -2.34 19.88 -26.04
N SER A 163 -3.05 20.28 -27.10
CA SER A 163 -4.03 21.37 -27.02
C SER A 163 -5.31 20.91 -26.32
N LEU A 164 -5.62 21.51 -25.18
CA LEU A 164 -6.88 21.31 -24.45
C LEU A 164 -7.26 22.57 -23.67
N ALA A 165 -8.56 22.75 -23.41
CA ALA A 165 -9.06 23.80 -22.54
C ALA A 165 -9.00 23.32 -21.08
N SER A 166 -8.21 24.00 -20.26
CA SER A 166 -8.05 23.66 -18.84
C SER A 166 -9.26 24.08 -18.04
N ARG A 167 -9.85 23.16 -17.28
CA ARG A 167 -10.95 23.45 -16.35
C ARG A 167 -11.01 22.43 -15.22
N CYS A 168 -11.00 22.90 -13.98
CA CYS A 168 -11.15 22.06 -12.81
C CYS A 168 -12.60 21.60 -12.68
N LEU A 169 -12.81 20.29 -12.74
CA LEU A 169 -14.14 19.70 -12.62
C LEU A 169 -14.66 19.64 -11.16
N CYS A 170 -13.77 19.83 -10.20
CA CYS A 170 -14.09 19.77 -8.76
C CYS A 170 -14.62 21.09 -8.18
N CYS A 171 -14.51 22.20 -8.92
CA CYS A 171 -14.94 23.52 -8.45
C CYS A 171 -16.20 23.97 -9.20
N VAL A 172 -17.06 24.72 -8.49
CA VAL A 172 -18.22 25.42 -9.07
C VAL A 172 -17.72 26.45 -10.07
N HIS A 173 -16.73 27.26 -9.66
CA HIS A 173 -16.03 28.17 -10.56
C HIS A 173 -14.89 27.42 -11.24
N ARG A 174 -15.05 27.16 -12.54
CA ARG A 174 -14.16 26.33 -13.37
C ARG A 174 -12.79 27.00 -13.62
N ASN A 175 -11.96 27.04 -12.60
CA ASN A 175 -10.59 27.56 -12.66
C ASN A 175 -9.64 26.61 -13.43
N ILE A 176 -8.46 27.10 -13.77
CA ILE A 176 -7.40 26.30 -14.42
C ILE A 176 -6.98 25.15 -13.50
N GLU A 177 -7.00 23.93 -14.02
CA GLU A 177 -6.59 22.73 -13.27
C GLU A 177 -5.05 22.62 -13.23
N SER A 178 -4.45 23.23 -12.21
CA SER A 178 -3.04 23.06 -11.82
C SER A 178 -2.92 22.17 -10.58
N VAL A 179 -1.70 21.75 -10.23
CA VAL A 179 -1.44 20.96 -9.01
C VAL A 179 -1.80 21.77 -7.76
N ASP A 180 -1.36 23.02 -7.67
CA ASP A 180 -1.68 23.89 -6.54
C ASP A 180 -3.18 24.22 -6.49
N HIS A 181 -3.82 24.46 -7.62
CA HIS A 181 -5.27 24.65 -7.63
C HIS A 181 -6.01 23.41 -7.13
N LEU A 182 -5.64 22.22 -7.63
CA LEU A 182 -6.35 20.99 -7.28
C LEU A 182 -6.17 20.59 -5.81
N PHE A 183 -4.99 20.77 -5.23
CA PHE A 183 -4.68 20.25 -3.89
C PHE A 183 -4.47 21.31 -2.81
N LEU A 184 -4.36 22.59 -3.18
CA LEU A 184 -4.19 23.70 -2.24
C LEU A 184 -5.30 24.75 -2.35
N SER A 185 -5.74 25.21 -3.53
CA SER A 185 -6.56 26.45 -3.63
C SER A 185 -7.91 26.37 -4.36
N GLY A 186 -8.45 25.18 -4.59
CA GLY A 186 -9.84 24.94 -4.99
C GLY A 186 -10.90 25.06 -3.87
N GLU A 187 -12.01 24.34 -4.03
CA GLU A 187 -13.15 24.41 -3.11
C GLU A 187 -13.20 23.23 -2.13
N ILE A 188 -12.80 22.03 -2.59
CA ILE A 188 -12.85 20.80 -1.79
C ILE A 188 -11.73 20.79 -0.76
N GLU A 189 -10.53 21.17 -1.18
CA GLU A 189 -9.34 21.11 -0.34
C GLU A 189 -9.34 22.22 0.70
N ALA A 190 -9.77 23.45 0.41
CA ALA A 190 -10.03 24.49 1.41
C ALA A 190 -10.95 23.98 2.53
N PHE A 191 -12.06 23.32 2.17
CA PHE A 191 -12.96 22.71 3.15
C PHE A 191 -12.30 21.62 4.01
N LEU A 192 -11.43 20.79 3.42
CA LEU A 192 -10.75 19.69 4.12
C LEU A 192 -9.61 20.21 5.00
N TRP A 193 -8.77 21.10 4.47
CA TRP A 193 -7.62 21.67 5.16
C TRP A 193 -8.04 22.53 6.33
N ASP A 194 -9.03 23.42 6.18
CA ASP A 194 -9.52 24.27 7.29
C ASP A 194 -10.05 23.46 8.47
N ARG A 195 -10.55 22.25 8.23
CA ARG A 195 -11.03 21.35 9.30
C ARG A 195 -9.91 20.55 9.96
N LEU A 196 -8.90 20.15 9.21
CA LEU A 196 -7.96 19.11 9.62
C LEU A 196 -6.54 19.63 9.90
N SER A 197 -6.05 20.62 9.16
CA SER A 197 -4.69 21.15 9.34
C SER A 197 -4.50 21.92 10.66
N PRO A 198 -5.49 22.70 11.17
CA PRO A 198 -5.32 23.41 12.45
C PRO A 198 -5.13 22.47 13.65
N LEU A 199 -5.58 21.21 13.56
CA LEU A 199 -5.37 20.19 14.58
C LEU A 199 -3.89 19.84 14.81
N PHE A 200 -3.03 20.21 13.84
CA PHE A 200 -1.58 20.05 13.88
C PHE A 200 -0.85 21.40 14.01
N GLY A 201 -1.57 22.50 14.20
CA GLY A 201 -1.01 23.86 14.21
C GLY A 201 -0.54 24.33 12.84
N ILE A 202 -1.06 23.74 11.76
CA ILE A 202 -0.69 24.08 10.38
C ILE A 202 -1.87 24.84 9.75
N HIS A 203 -1.61 26.01 9.20
CA HIS A 203 -2.61 26.83 8.52
C HIS A 203 -2.23 26.99 7.06
N GLN A 204 -3.15 26.63 6.16
CA GLN A 204 -2.92 26.64 4.71
C GLN A 204 -2.45 28.01 4.19
N THR A 205 -3.01 29.10 4.72
CA THR A 205 -2.69 30.49 4.35
C THR A 205 -1.24 30.90 4.60
N ASN A 206 -0.49 30.12 5.37
CA ASN A 206 0.91 30.44 5.70
C ASN A 206 1.90 29.98 4.63
N TYR A 207 1.44 29.30 3.58
CA TYR A 207 2.30 28.65 2.58
C TYR A 207 1.94 29.11 1.18
N ARG A 208 2.97 29.29 0.33
CA ARG A 208 2.79 29.84 -1.01
C ARG A 208 2.36 28.80 -2.03
N ASP A 209 2.82 27.57 -1.85
CA ASP A 209 2.59 26.45 -2.75
C ASP A 209 2.38 25.14 -1.98
N LEU A 210 1.92 24.11 -2.69
CA LEU A 210 1.64 22.80 -2.11
C LEU A 210 2.91 22.15 -1.54
N GLN A 211 4.08 22.43 -2.11
CA GLN A 211 5.34 21.82 -1.69
C GLN A 211 5.75 22.32 -0.30
N GLU A 212 5.68 23.63 -0.05
CA GLU A 212 5.90 24.24 1.26
C GLU A 212 4.89 23.71 2.28
N PHE A 213 3.61 23.62 1.89
CA PHE A 213 2.55 23.16 2.78
C PHE A 213 2.73 21.68 3.20
N ILE A 214 2.99 20.78 2.25
CA ILE A 214 3.24 19.35 2.53
C ILE A 214 4.55 19.16 3.31
N THR A 215 5.56 20.00 3.07
CA THR A 215 6.78 20.01 3.86
C THR A 215 6.51 20.29 5.33
N ALA A 216 5.63 21.26 5.64
CA ALA A 216 5.25 21.57 7.02
C ALA A 216 4.58 20.38 7.73
N TRP A 217 3.70 19.65 7.04
CA TRP A 217 3.11 18.42 7.54
C TRP A 217 4.15 17.36 7.91
N PHE A 218 5.15 17.16 7.07
CA PHE A 218 6.20 16.18 7.36
C PHE A 218 7.16 16.63 8.46
N ASN A 219 7.36 17.94 8.65
CA ASN A 219 8.17 18.47 9.74
C ASN A 219 7.55 18.19 11.13
N VAL A 220 6.21 18.15 11.24
CA VAL A 220 5.53 17.77 12.49
C VAL A 220 5.34 16.25 12.65
N ALA A 221 5.64 15.46 11.62
CA ALA A 221 5.31 14.03 11.53
C ALA A 221 6.32 13.08 12.21
N TYR A 222 6.46 13.13 13.53
CA TYR A 222 7.37 12.21 14.24
C TYR A 222 6.91 10.73 14.21
N ARG A 223 7.55 9.89 13.39
CA ARG A 223 7.11 8.50 13.04
C ARG A 223 6.74 7.57 14.20
N LYS A 224 7.38 7.71 15.37
CA LYS A 224 7.11 6.84 16.53
C LYS A 224 5.90 7.31 17.34
N SER A 225 5.49 8.58 17.23
CA SER A 225 4.33 9.09 17.95
C SER A 225 3.03 8.80 17.18
N GLN A 226 1.94 8.69 17.93
CA GLN A 226 0.60 8.55 17.35
C GLN A 226 0.26 9.77 16.49
N MET A 227 0.58 10.97 16.98
CA MET A 227 0.40 12.22 16.25
C MET A 227 1.22 12.26 14.96
N GLY A 228 2.45 11.77 14.95
CA GLY A 228 3.27 11.76 13.73
C GLY A 228 2.79 10.79 12.67
N LYS A 229 2.18 9.65 13.07
CA LYS A 229 1.47 8.76 12.14
C LYS A 229 0.29 9.48 11.49
N LEU A 230 -0.50 10.21 12.28
CA LEU A 230 -1.62 11.01 11.74
C LEU A 230 -1.14 12.15 10.83
N ALA A 231 -0.10 12.88 11.24
CA ALA A 231 0.49 13.94 10.41
C ALA A 231 1.10 13.43 9.11
N THR A 232 1.52 12.16 9.07
CA THR A 232 1.90 11.50 7.81
C THR A 232 0.67 11.09 6.99
N LEU A 233 -0.39 10.60 7.64
CA LEU A 233 -1.59 10.09 6.98
C LEU A 233 -2.44 11.19 6.36
N PHE A 234 -2.81 12.21 7.14
CA PHE A 234 -3.76 13.25 6.71
C PHE A 234 -3.42 13.87 5.36
N PRO A 235 -2.19 14.37 5.12
CA PRO A 235 -1.89 14.97 3.82
C PRO A 235 -2.00 13.97 2.67
N MET A 236 -1.56 12.73 2.88
CA MET A 236 -1.63 11.68 1.87
C MET A 236 -3.07 11.22 1.59
N ALA A 237 -3.90 11.13 2.63
CA ALA A 237 -5.31 10.75 2.51
C ALA A 237 -6.12 11.85 1.82
N ILE A 238 -5.92 13.12 2.19
CA ILE A 238 -6.62 14.26 1.59
C ILE A 238 -6.26 14.38 0.10
N MET A 239 -4.97 14.37 -0.24
CA MET A 239 -4.54 14.37 -1.64
C MET A 239 -5.12 13.19 -2.42
N TRP A 240 -5.15 11.99 -1.82
CA TRP A 240 -5.72 10.83 -2.48
C TRP A 240 -7.23 10.97 -2.73
N GLU A 241 -8.01 11.42 -1.75
CA GLU A 241 -9.46 11.56 -1.90
C GLU A 241 -9.83 12.68 -2.88
N ILE A 242 -9.08 13.79 -2.89
CA ILE A 242 -9.23 14.85 -3.91
C ILE A 242 -8.91 14.31 -5.30
N TRP A 243 -7.80 13.59 -5.45
CA TRP A 243 -7.41 12.99 -6.73
C TRP A 243 -8.45 11.97 -7.21
N SER A 244 -8.99 11.17 -6.30
CA SER A 244 -10.04 10.20 -6.59
C SER A 244 -11.32 10.90 -7.04
N GLU A 245 -11.75 11.96 -6.34
CA GLU A 245 -12.94 12.71 -6.71
C GLU A 245 -12.78 13.39 -8.08
N ARG A 246 -11.62 14.00 -8.34
CA ARG A 246 -11.29 14.57 -9.65
C ARG A 246 -11.41 13.54 -10.77
N ASN A 247 -10.90 12.33 -10.57
CA ASN A 247 -10.98 11.28 -11.59
C ASN A 247 -12.41 10.78 -11.81
N ARG A 248 -13.22 10.67 -10.75
CA ARG A 248 -14.65 10.35 -10.87
C ARG A 248 -15.39 11.42 -11.67
N GLN A 249 -15.13 12.70 -11.39
CA GLN A 249 -15.71 13.81 -12.15
C GLN A 249 -15.30 13.78 -13.63
N ARG A 250 -14.08 13.34 -13.96
CA ARG A 250 -13.66 13.11 -15.36
C ARG A 250 -14.32 11.93 -16.04
N GLN A 251 -14.86 11.00 -15.27
CA GLN A 251 -15.62 9.84 -15.75
C GLN A 251 -17.12 10.12 -15.74
N ASP A 252 -17.52 11.40 -15.66
CA ASP A 252 -18.90 11.87 -15.64
C ASP A 252 -19.76 11.27 -14.49
N GLU A 253 -19.12 10.86 -13.39
CA GLU A 253 -19.82 10.42 -12.19
C GLU A 253 -20.38 11.61 -11.39
N SER A 254 -21.49 11.38 -10.67
CA SER A 254 -22.09 12.42 -9.81
C SER A 254 -21.13 12.87 -8.69
N PRO A 255 -21.03 14.19 -8.43
CA PRO A 255 -20.14 14.73 -7.42
C PRO A 255 -20.51 14.29 -6.02
N SER A 256 -19.50 13.87 -5.25
CA SER A 256 -19.66 13.61 -3.82
C SER A 256 -19.90 14.93 -3.08
N SER A 257 -20.73 14.90 -2.04
CA SER A 257 -20.81 16.04 -1.12
C SER A 257 -19.47 16.21 -0.37
N MET A 258 -19.13 17.45 0.02
CA MET A 258 -17.94 17.73 0.83
C MET A 258 -17.89 16.89 2.11
N ALA A 259 -19.05 16.65 2.74
CA ALA A 259 -19.17 15.78 3.91
C ALA A 259 -18.84 14.31 3.61
N ALA A 260 -19.25 13.79 2.45
CA ALA A 260 -18.92 12.43 2.02
C ALA A 260 -17.41 12.27 1.75
N ILE A 261 -16.77 13.28 1.13
CA ILE A 261 -15.32 13.27 0.89
C ILE A 261 -14.57 13.31 2.24
N LEU A 262 -14.98 14.17 3.17
CA LEU A 262 -14.42 14.19 4.52
C LEU A 262 -14.58 12.83 5.21
N TYR A 263 -15.74 12.19 5.10
CA TYR A 263 -15.95 10.85 5.66
C TYR A 263 -14.94 9.85 5.08
N LYS A 264 -14.69 9.85 3.76
CA LYS A 264 -13.67 8.99 3.15
C LYS A 264 -12.26 9.26 3.70
N VAL A 265 -11.89 10.52 3.92
CA VAL A 265 -10.62 10.89 4.59
C VAL A 265 -10.56 10.30 6.01
N LEU A 266 -11.63 10.45 6.78
CA LEU A 266 -11.71 9.95 8.16
C LEU A 266 -11.73 8.41 8.25
N GLN A 267 -12.28 7.73 7.24
CA GLN A 267 -12.20 6.27 7.13
C GLN A 267 -10.76 5.77 7.07
N TRP A 268 -9.83 6.53 6.48
CA TRP A 268 -8.42 6.16 6.54
C TRP A 268 -7.85 6.18 7.96
N VAL A 269 -8.28 7.14 8.78
CA VAL A 269 -7.89 7.21 10.19
C VAL A 269 -8.47 6.04 10.97
N HIS A 270 -9.75 5.71 10.72
CA HIS A 270 -10.39 4.53 11.29
C HIS A 270 -9.63 3.24 10.94
N ASN A 271 -9.24 3.06 9.68
CA ASN A 271 -8.53 1.88 9.20
C ASN A 271 -7.18 1.68 9.90
N ILE A 272 -6.48 2.76 10.26
CA ILE A 272 -5.20 2.68 10.97
C ILE A 272 -5.34 2.75 12.50
N ASN A 273 -6.56 2.88 13.03
CA ASN A 273 -6.81 3.11 14.45
C ASN A 273 -6.16 2.03 15.34
N HIS A 274 -6.28 0.77 14.94
CA HIS A 274 -5.62 -0.36 15.62
C HIS A 274 -4.08 -0.23 15.67
N LEU A 275 -3.46 0.41 14.67
CA LEU A 275 -2.01 0.66 14.62
C LEU A 275 -1.57 1.86 15.46
N LEU A 276 -2.51 2.75 15.81
CA LEU A 276 -2.25 3.87 16.71
C LEU A 276 -2.17 3.40 18.17
N ARG A 277 -2.73 2.23 18.51
CA ARG A 277 -2.74 1.68 19.89
C ARG A 277 -3.24 2.72 20.89
N ILE A 278 -4.43 3.26 20.63
CA ILE A 278 -5.01 4.34 21.42
C ILE A 278 -5.33 3.82 22.83
N SER A 279 -4.98 4.61 23.83
CA SER A 279 -5.14 4.31 25.25
C SER A 279 -5.39 5.58 26.05
N ASN A 280 -5.75 5.44 27.32
CA ASN A 280 -5.95 6.59 28.22
C ASN A 280 -4.68 7.44 28.41
N HIS A 281 -3.49 6.88 28.15
CA HIS A 281 -2.21 7.58 28.20
C HIS A 281 -1.80 8.23 26.87
N SER A 282 -2.65 8.14 25.84
CA SER A 282 -2.38 8.79 24.56
C SER A 282 -2.49 10.31 24.68
N PRO A 283 -1.80 11.10 23.83
CA PRO A 283 -1.82 12.56 23.91
C PRO A 283 -3.24 13.12 23.89
N GLY A 284 -3.52 14.13 24.72
CA GLY A 284 -4.85 14.78 24.76
C GLY A 284 -5.30 15.29 23.38
N MET A 285 -4.35 15.76 22.57
CA MET A 285 -4.61 16.18 21.19
C MET A 285 -5.11 15.02 20.31
N LEU A 286 -4.62 13.78 20.50
CA LEU A 286 -5.13 12.62 19.77
C LEU A 286 -6.60 12.39 20.10
N HIS A 287 -6.95 12.41 21.37
CA HIS A 287 -8.36 12.26 21.81
C HIS A 287 -9.23 13.41 21.32
N HIS A 288 -8.71 14.63 21.26
CA HIS A 288 -9.38 15.77 20.66
C HIS A 288 -9.63 15.55 19.17
N ILE A 289 -8.63 15.12 18.39
CA ILE A 289 -8.76 14.80 16.97
C ILE A 289 -9.83 13.75 16.75
N LEU A 290 -9.78 12.64 17.49
CA LEU A 290 -10.79 11.57 17.39
C LEU A 290 -12.19 12.11 17.67
N ARG A 291 -12.36 12.95 18.70
CA ARG A 291 -13.65 13.56 19.05
C ARG A 291 -14.15 14.51 17.97
N VAL A 292 -13.30 15.44 17.49
CA VAL A 292 -13.63 16.38 16.41
C VAL A 292 -14.01 15.63 15.13
N CYS A 293 -13.31 14.55 14.84
CA CYS A 293 -13.55 13.69 13.69
C CYS A 293 -14.70 12.68 13.91
N LYS A 294 -15.35 12.66 15.09
CA LYS A 294 -16.36 11.66 15.47
C LYS A 294 -15.90 10.21 15.25
N LEU A 295 -14.61 9.95 15.46
CA LEU A 295 -14.00 8.64 15.38
C LEU A 295 -13.98 8.00 16.77
N SER A 296 -14.56 6.81 16.89
CA SER A 296 -14.45 6.04 18.12
C SER A 296 -13.00 5.54 18.29
N PRO A 297 -12.38 5.70 19.48
CA PRO A 297 -10.99 5.30 19.75
C PRO A 297 -10.77 3.79 19.63
N THR A 298 -11.86 3.02 19.58
CA THR A 298 -11.93 1.57 19.38
C THR A 298 -13.05 1.28 18.38
N PRO A 299 -12.90 0.29 17.47
CA PRO A 299 -14.05 -0.24 16.75
C PRO A 299 -15.04 -0.76 17.79
N GLU A 300 -16.25 -0.22 17.80
CA GLU A 300 -17.34 -0.78 18.59
C GLU A 300 -17.77 -2.08 17.91
N ALA A 301 -17.69 -3.17 18.64
CA ALA A 301 -18.07 -4.50 18.19
C ALA A 301 -19.50 -4.80 18.64
N ALA A 302 -20.34 -5.19 17.71
CA ALA A 302 -21.63 -5.79 17.99
C ALA A 302 -21.84 -6.98 17.06
N GLY A 303 -22.65 -7.92 17.51
CA GLY A 303 -23.06 -9.09 16.76
C GLY A 303 -24.56 -9.13 16.66
N GLY A 304 -25.06 -9.81 15.64
CA GLY A 304 -26.47 -10.08 15.48
C GLY A 304 -26.69 -11.31 14.64
N GLY A 305 -27.86 -11.91 14.81
CA GLY A 305 -28.22 -13.10 14.07
C GLY A 305 -29.72 -13.35 14.08
N VAL A 306 -30.15 -14.21 13.17
CA VAL A 306 -31.54 -14.62 13.01
C VAL A 306 -31.62 -16.13 12.89
N ILE A 307 -32.65 -16.71 13.50
CA ILE A 307 -32.99 -18.13 13.43
C ILE A 307 -34.28 -18.23 12.62
N ARG A 308 -34.29 -19.12 11.64
CA ARG A 308 -35.43 -19.33 10.75
C ARG A 308 -35.73 -20.82 10.58
N ASN A 309 -36.98 -21.15 10.28
CA ASN A 309 -37.33 -22.49 9.84
C ASN A 309 -36.96 -22.71 8.35
N ASP A 310 -37.21 -23.92 7.86
CA ASP A 310 -37.01 -24.35 6.47
C ASP A 310 -37.83 -23.55 5.44
N GLN A 311 -38.96 -22.97 5.86
CA GLN A 311 -39.78 -22.07 5.06
C GLN A 311 -39.30 -20.61 5.06
N GLY A 312 -38.19 -20.31 5.75
CA GLY A 312 -37.62 -18.96 5.86
C GLY A 312 -38.36 -18.05 6.84
N ILE A 313 -39.27 -18.58 7.66
CA ILE A 313 -40.01 -17.83 8.69
C ILE A 313 -39.09 -17.62 9.90
N LEU A 314 -39.05 -16.40 10.44
CA LEU A 314 -38.29 -16.06 11.64
C LEU A 314 -38.85 -16.79 12.86
N LEU A 315 -37.97 -17.52 13.56
CA LEU A 315 -38.25 -18.17 14.84
C LEU A 315 -37.69 -17.37 16.00
N ALA A 316 -36.51 -16.77 15.81
CA ALA A 316 -35.90 -15.88 16.78
C ALA A 316 -34.89 -14.95 16.11
N ALA A 317 -34.50 -13.89 16.82
CA ALA A 317 -33.41 -13.00 16.43
C ALA A 317 -32.68 -12.52 17.69
N PHE A 318 -31.43 -12.14 17.55
CA PHE A 318 -30.68 -11.54 18.66
C PHE A 318 -29.76 -10.44 18.18
N HIS A 319 -29.46 -9.52 19.08
CA HIS A 319 -28.34 -8.60 18.95
C HIS A 319 -27.58 -8.53 20.26
N SER A 320 -26.28 -8.31 20.16
CA SER A 320 -25.40 -8.18 21.32
C SER A 320 -24.38 -7.06 21.09
N PHE A 321 -24.18 -6.23 22.10
CA PHE A 321 -23.10 -5.25 22.14
C PHE A 321 -21.89 -5.84 22.87
N TYR A 322 -20.76 -5.91 22.17
CA TYR A 322 -19.52 -6.51 22.68
C TYR A 322 -18.52 -5.49 23.21
N GLY A 323 -18.84 -4.21 23.14
CA GLY A 323 -17.95 -3.14 23.58
C GLY A 323 -16.91 -2.83 22.52
N SER A 324 -15.68 -2.57 22.95
CA SER A 324 -14.57 -2.18 22.08
C SER A 324 -13.77 -3.39 21.62
N ASP A 325 -13.96 -3.88 20.39
CA ASP A 325 -13.24 -5.07 19.94
C ASP A 325 -13.08 -5.19 18.41
N SER A 326 -12.32 -6.19 17.97
CA SER A 326 -12.06 -6.48 16.55
C SER A 326 -13.28 -7.11 15.86
N ASN A 327 -13.40 -6.88 14.55
CA ASN A 327 -14.42 -7.52 13.73
C ASN A 327 -14.38 -9.05 13.85
N ASN A 328 -13.17 -9.65 13.85
CA ASN A 328 -13.02 -11.10 13.98
C ASN A 328 -13.57 -11.64 15.30
N LEU A 329 -13.40 -10.88 16.39
CA LEU A 329 -14.02 -11.26 17.66
C LEU A 329 -15.54 -11.07 17.60
N ALA A 330 -16.02 -9.96 17.02
CA ALA A 330 -17.45 -9.70 16.88
C ALA A 330 -18.16 -10.85 16.14
N GLU A 331 -17.60 -11.29 15.00
CA GLU A 331 -18.12 -12.42 14.23
C GLU A 331 -18.06 -13.75 15.01
N THR A 332 -16.97 -13.98 15.74
CA THR A 332 -16.81 -15.18 16.58
C THR A 332 -17.84 -15.22 17.72
N ARG A 333 -18.09 -14.08 18.36
CA ARG A 333 -19.06 -13.95 19.45
C ARG A 333 -20.49 -14.02 18.94
N ALA A 334 -20.78 -13.43 17.77
CA ALA A 334 -22.08 -13.55 17.13
C ALA A 334 -22.44 -15.01 16.83
N LEU A 335 -21.46 -15.80 16.34
CA LEU A 335 -21.64 -17.23 16.14
C LEU A 335 -21.98 -17.93 17.47
N LEU A 336 -21.22 -17.68 18.54
CA LEU A 336 -21.46 -18.29 19.83
C LEU A 336 -22.85 -17.94 20.39
N ASP A 337 -23.24 -16.66 20.35
CA ASP A 337 -24.55 -16.20 20.83
C ASP A 337 -25.69 -16.88 20.06
N GLY A 338 -25.56 -17.05 18.75
CA GLY A 338 -26.52 -17.77 17.92
C GLY A 338 -26.63 -19.25 18.27
N LEU A 339 -25.50 -19.92 18.52
CA LEU A 339 -25.46 -21.33 18.94
C LEU A 339 -26.13 -21.53 20.30
N LEU A 340 -25.83 -20.66 21.26
CA LEU A 340 -26.44 -20.70 22.60
C LEU A 340 -27.94 -20.45 22.54
N LEU A 341 -28.40 -19.54 21.67
CA LEU A 341 -29.83 -19.31 21.46
C LEU A 341 -30.52 -20.55 20.85
N CYS A 342 -29.89 -21.23 19.88
CA CYS A 342 -30.42 -22.50 19.36
C CYS A 342 -30.57 -23.56 20.48
N GLN A 343 -29.58 -23.69 21.36
CA GLN A 343 -29.66 -24.60 22.52
C GLN A 343 -30.82 -24.24 23.45
N GLN A 344 -31.00 -22.95 23.76
CA GLN A 344 -32.10 -22.47 24.60
C GLN A 344 -33.48 -22.77 23.99
N LEU A 345 -33.59 -22.72 22.66
CA LEU A 345 -34.81 -23.03 21.92
C LEU A 345 -35.01 -24.54 21.68
N GLY A 346 -34.08 -25.40 22.12
CA GLY A 346 -34.13 -26.83 21.88
C GLY A 346 -33.89 -27.24 20.42
N ILE A 347 -33.30 -26.37 19.61
CA ILE A 347 -33.02 -26.63 18.19
C ILE A 347 -31.66 -27.31 18.06
N THR A 348 -31.66 -28.60 17.70
CA THR A 348 -30.45 -29.43 17.68
C THR A 348 -29.91 -29.72 16.28
N ASN A 349 -30.69 -29.49 15.21
CA ASN A 349 -30.29 -29.76 13.83
C ASN A 349 -30.53 -28.54 12.95
N PHE A 350 -29.46 -27.90 12.47
CA PHE A 350 -29.57 -26.67 11.69
C PHE A 350 -28.30 -26.36 10.85
N ILE A 351 -28.48 -25.46 9.89
CA ILE A 351 -27.39 -24.93 9.05
C ILE A 351 -27.02 -23.54 9.57
N VAL A 352 -25.74 -23.35 9.86
CA VAL A 352 -25.20 -22.03 10.21
C VAL A 352 -24.68 -21.35 8.95
N LYS A 353 -25.12 -20.12 8.70
CA LYS A 353 -24.64 -19.29 7.58
C LYS A 353 -23.90 -18.08 8.14
N VAL A 354 -22.63 -17.93 7.75
CA VAL A 354 -21.79 -16.78 8.15
C VAL A 354 -21.21 -16.11 6.91
N ASP A 355 -21.07 -14.79 6.92
CA ASP A 355 -20.41 -14.02 5.85
C ASP A 355 -18.90 -13.85 6.06
N SER A 356 -18.40 -14.23 7.23
CA SER A 356 -16.97 -14.27 7.53
C SER A 356 -16.32 -15.57 7.03
N ASN A 357 -15.56 -15.47 5.94
CA ASN A 357 -14.79 -16.59 5.41
C ASN A 357 -13.74 -17.13 6.42
N LEU A 358 -13.22 -16.27 7.30
CA LEU A 358 -12.31 -16.69 8.38
C LEU A 358 -13.02 -17.55 9.42
N VAL A 359 -14.19 -17.12 9.91
CA VAL A 359 -14.98 -17.90 10.89
C VAL A 359 -15.40 -19.24 10.30
N ALA A 360 -15.83 -19.25 9.03
CA ALA A 360 -16.14 -20.50 8.33
C ALA A 360 -14.92 -21.40 8.16
N GLY A 361 -13.74 -20.82 7.86
CA GLY A 361 -12.48 -21.55 7.77
C GLY A 361 -12.02 -22.14 9.10
N TRP A 362 -12.19 -21.40 10.21
CA TRP A 362 -11.84 -21.84 11.56
C TRP A 362 -12.72 -23.00 12.04
N TYR A 363 -14.04 -22.93 11.82
CA TYR A 363 -14.95 -24.02 12.19
C TYR A 363 -14.65 -25.31 11.39
N ASN A 364 -14.42 -25.17 10.09
CA ASN A 364 -14.12 -26.30 9.20
C ASN A 364 -12.64 -26.75 9.24
N GLN A 365 -11.85 -26.30 10.22
CA GLN A 365 -10.44 -26.64 10.41
C GLN A 365 -9.54 -26.40 9.18
N LYS A 366 -9.91 -25.47 8.30
CA LYS A 366 -9.14 -25.12 7.10
C LYS A 366 -7.99 -24.15 7.38
N CYS A 367 -8.06 -23.41 8.49
CA CYS A 367 -7.06 -22.41 8.89
C CYS A 367 -6.86 -22.42 10.41
N SER A 368 -5.67 -22.04 10.88
CA SER A 368 -5.36 -21.97 12.31
C SER A 368 -6.10 -20.82 13.01
N ILE A 369 -6.65 -21.09 14.19
CA ILE A 369 -7.33 -20.10 15.03
C ILE A 369 -6.30 -19.21 15.73
N PRO A 370 -6.42 -17.88 15.69
CA PRO A 370 -5.56 -16.98 16.46
C PRO A 370 -5.64 -17.23 17.96
N TRP A 371 -4.49 -17.18 18.65
CA TRP A 371 -4.39 -17.48 20.09
C TRP A 371 -5.34 -16.65 20.98
N HIS A 372 -5.56 -15.38 20.65
CA HIS A 372 -6.45 -14.48 21.42
C HIS A 372 -7.95 -14.82 21.27
N LEU A 373 -8.33 -15.64 20.29
CA LEU A 373 -9.69 -16.14 20.09
C LEU A 373 -9.89 -17.57 20.62
N SER A 374 -8.81 -18.23 21.09
CA SER A 374 -8.82 -19.64 21.51
C SER A 374 -9.89 -19.95 22.56
N PHE A 375 -10.05 -19.07 23.56
CA PHE A 375 -11.06 -19.17 24.60
C PHE A 375 -12.49 -19.23 24.02
N TRP A 376 -12.82 -18.33 23.09
CA TRP A 376 -14.15 -18.28 22.48
C TRP A 376 -14.42 -19.50 21.59
N TRP A 377 -13.40 -19.96 20.87
CA TRP A 377 -13.49 -21.16 20.05
C TRP A 377 -13.59 -22.45 20.86
N GLN A 378 -13.04 -22.48 22.08
CA GLN A 378 -13.30 -23.57 23.02
C GLN A 378 -14.78 -23.59 23.42
N ARG A 379 -15.36 -22.44 23.79
CA ARG A 379 -16.80 -22.34 24.12
C ARG A 379 -17.70 -22.70 22.95
N ILE A 380 -17.32 -22.34 21.72
CA ILE A 380 -18.05 -22.74 20.51
C ILE A 380 -18.03 -24.27 20.38
N ARG A 381 -16.87 -24.92 20.54
CA ARG A 381 -16.77 -26.38 20.48
C ARG A 381 -17.67 -27.05 21.51
N GLU A 382 -17.59 -26.61 22.76
CA GLU A 382 -18.45 -27.08 23.86
C GLU A 382 -19.95 -26.90 23.53
N ALA A 383 -20.35 -25.74 23.01
CA ALA A 383 -21.73 -25.49 22.59
C ALA A 383 -22.18 -26.38 21.41
N THR A 384 -21.25 -26.84 20.58
CA THR A 384 -21.58 -27.69 19.42
C THR A 384 -21.58 -29.19 19.70
N GLU A 385 -21.11 -29.66 20.87
CA GLU A 385 -20.95 -31.11 21.16
C GLU A 385 -22.23 -31.93 20.97
N ASN A 386 -23.39 -31.33 21.29
CA ASN A 386 -24.71 -31.99 21.22
C ASN A 386 -25.57 -31.51 20.04
N LEU A 387 -24.98 -30.80 19.07
CA LEU A 387 -25.70 -30.19 17.95
C LEU A 387 -25.22 -30.77 16.61
N ASN A 388 -26.16 -31.08 15.73
CA ASN A 388 -25.87 -31.43 14.34
C ASN A 388 -25.84 -30.14 13.50
N ILE A 389 -24.63 -29.64 13.25
CA ILE A 389 -24.40 -28.36 12.58
C ILE A 389 -23.67 -28.53 11.26
N ASN A 390 -24.20 -27.89 10.22
CA ASN A 390 -23.49 -27.66 8.96
C ASN A 390 -23.21 -26.16 8.79
N LEU A 391 -21.96 -25.73 8.99
CA LEU A 391 -21.57 -24.33 8.88
C LEU A 391 -21.05 -24.01 7.47
N LYS A 392 -21.72 -23.06 6.80
CA LYS A 392 -21.41 -22.62 5.44
C LYS A 392 -21.12 -21.12 5.38
N HIS A 393 -20.19 -20.76 4.50
CA HIS A 393 -19.95 -19.38 4.12
C HIS A 393 -21.03 -18.91 3.13
N ILE A 394 -21.52 -17.69 3.31
CA ILE A 394 -22.42 -17.01 2.36
C ILE A 394 -21.84 -15.65 1.97
N TYR A 395 -22.26 -15.12 0.83
CA TYR A 395 -21.92 -13.75 0.44
C TYR A 395 -22.66 -12.75 1.34
N ARG A 396 -22.04 -11.58 1.55
CA ARG A 396 -22.52 -10.55 2.48
C ARG A 396 -23.92 -10.03 2.15
N GLU A 397 -24.23 -9.98 0.86
CA GLU A 397 -25.51 -9.55 0.28
C GLU A 397 -26.67 -10.45 0.72
N LEU A 398 -26.38 -11.68 1.17
CA LEU A 398 -27.33 -12.67 1.67
C LEU A 398 -27.41 -12.71 3.20
N ASN A 399 -26.67 -11.85 3.91
CA ASN A 399 -26.62 -11.80 5.38
C ASN A 399 -27.24 -10.52 5.98
N SER A 400 -28.03 -9.80 5.18
CA SER A 400 -28.56 -8.46 5.51
C SER A 400 -29.41 -8.42 6.78
N SER A 401 -30.08 -9.51 7.10
CA SER A 401 -30.89 -9.61 8.32
C SER A 401 -30.04 -9.69 9.59
N ALA A 402 -28.93 -10.43 9.55
CA ALA A 402 -27.98 -10.49 10.67
C ALA A 402 -27.25 -9.14 10.85
N ASP A 403 -26.87 -8.49 9.75
CA ASP A 403 -26.30 -7.14 9.75
C ASP A 403 -27.23 -6.10 10.36
N CYS A 404 -28.54 -6.18 10.04
CA CYS A 404 -29.55 -5.31 10.63
C CYS A 404 -29.59 -5.48 12.15
N MET A 405 -29.50 -6.71 12.65
CA MET A 405 -29.46 -6.99 14.08
C MET A 405 -28.15 -6.52 14.73
N ALA A 406 -26.99 -6.73 14.10
CA ALA A 406 -25.71 -6.22 14.60
C ALA A 406 -25.72 -4.67 14.71
N SER A 407 -26.31 -4.00 13.72
CA SER A 407 -26.49 -2.54 13.71
C SER A 407 -27.40 -2.07 14.85
N LEU A 408 -28.46 -2.83 15.17
CA LEU A 408 -29.31 -2.56 16.32
C LEU A 408 -28.52 -2.67 17.63
N GLY A 409 -27.70 -3.70 17.79
CA GLY A 409 -26.82 -3.88 18.95
C GLY A 409 -25.85 -2.71 19.17
N LEU A 410 -25.30 -2.13 18.09
CA LEU A 410 -24.51 -0.90 18.18
C LEU A 410 -25.35 0.30 18.65
N SER A 411 -26.56 0.45 18.12
CA SER A 411 -27.43 1.59 18.44
C SER A 411 -27.99 1.54 19.86
N SER A 412 -28.36 0.35 20.34
CA SER A 412 -28.98 0.14 21.65
C SER A 412 -27.96 -0.08 22.76
N ARG A 413 -26.72 -0.44 22.41
CA ARG A 413 -25.64 -0.81 23.34
C ARG A 413 -26.09 -1.87 24.36
N SER A 414 -26.89 -2.83 23.90
CA SER A 414 -27.51 -3.85 24.75
C SER A 414 -27.52 -5.22 24.09
N ASN A 415 -27.76 -6.24 24.92
CA ASN A 415 -27.93 -7.62 24.49
C ASN A 415 -29.40 -7.99 24.61
N CYS A 416 -29.99 -8.51 23.55
CA CYS A 416 -31.40 -8.88 23.51
C CYS A 416 -31.61 -10.09 22.60
N SER A 417 -32.44 -11.04 23.05
CA SER A 417 -33.02 -12.08 22.24
C SER A 417 -34.52 -11.82 22.08
N ILE A 418 -35.02 -12.01 20.87
CA ILE A 418 -36.39 -11.72 20.44
C ILE A 418 -36.95 -13.01 19.85
N THR A 419 -38.08 -13.47 20.36
CA THR A 419 -38.77 -14.69 19.89
C THR A 419 -40.18 -14.41 19.35
N ALA A 420 -40.71 -13.20 19.57
CA ALA A 420 -41.98 -12.71 19.07
C ALA A 420 -41.89 -11.20 18.78
N ASP A 421 -42.86 -10.64 18.07
CA ASP A 421 -42.96 -9.20 17.79
C ASP A 421 -41.72 -8.59 17.12
N PHE A 422 -41.24 -9.25 16.06
CA PHE A 422 -40.08 -8.81 15.30
C PHE A 422 -40.28 -7.42 14.68
N LEU A 423 -39.21 -6.61 14.66
CA LEU A 423 -39.20 -5.32 13.99
C LEU A 423 -39.63 -5.46 12.52
N MET A 424 -40.55 -4.60 12.06
CA MET A 424 -41.06 -4.62 10.69
C MET A 424 -39.96 -4.63 9.63
N ARG A 425 -38.86 -3.91 9.88
CA ARG A 425 -37.68 -3.89 9.00
C ARG A 425 -37.01 -5.26 8.89
N LEU A 426 -36.88 -5.98 10.01
CA LEU A 426 -36.30 -7.32 10.05
C LEU A 426 -37.19 -8.33 9.32
N VAL A 427 -38.51 -8.22 9.53
CA VAL A 427 -39.50 -9.05 8.81
C VAL A 427 -39.42 -8.83 7.31
N GLY A 428 -39.30 -7.57 6.88
CA GLY A 428 -39.10 -7.22 5.47
C GLY A 428 -37.83 -7.84 4.88
N LEU A 429 -36.70 -7.72 5.57
CA LEU A 429 -35.42 -8.32 5.13
C LEU A 429 -35.50 -9.86 5.08
N ALA A 430 -36.13 -10.50 6.06
CA ALA A 430 -36.33 -11.95 6.06
C ALA A 430 -37.25 -12.41 4.92
N CYS A 431 -38.26 -11.61 4.55
CA CYS A 431 -39.11 -11.89 3.41
C CYS A 431 -38.35 -11.79 2.08
N LEU A 432 -37.48 -10.78 1.93
CA LEU A 432 -36.62 -10.64 0.74
C LEU A 432 -35.63 -11.81 0.62
N ASP A 433 -34.99 -12.21 1.72
CA ASP A 433 -34.12 -13.38 1.76
C ASP A 433 -34.88 -14.66 1.35
N ARG A 434 -36.13 -14.82 1.80
CA ARG A 434 -37.01 -15.95 1.44
C ARG A 434 -37.32 -15.98 -0.06
N LEU A 435 -37.43 -14.81 -0.70
CA LEU A 435 -37.66 -14.68 -2.15
C LEU A 435 -36.39 -14.84 -2.98
N GLY A 436 -35.23 -15.06 -2.35
CA GLY A 436 -33.94 -15.18 -3.05
C GLY A 436 -33.43 -13.88 -3.66
N MET A 437 -33.96 -12.73 -3.21
CA MET A 437 -33.58 -11.41 -3.72
C MET A 437 -32.33 -10.89 -2.98
N PRO A 438 -31.19 -10.70 -3.65
CA PRO A 438 -30.00 -10.16 -3.00
C PRO A 438 -30.23 -8.71 -2.60
N TYR A 439 -29.77 -8.35 -1.40
CA TYR A 439 -29.86 -6.98 -0.93
C TYR A 439 -28.65 -6.18 -1.42
N ILE A 440 -28.87 -5.29 -2.40
CA ILE A 440 -27.83 -4.41 -2.93
C ILE A 440 -27.74 -3.19 -2.02
N ARG A 441 -26.60 -3.04 -1.32
CA ARG A 441 -26.28 -1.78 -0.64
C ARG A 441 -25.95 -0.74 -1.71
N LEU A 442 -26.75 0.30 -1.83
CA LEU A 442 -26.31 1.55 -2.47
C LEU A 442 -25.27 2.15 -1.50
N GLY A 443 -23.99 1.97 -1.84
CA GLY A 443 -22.83 2.32 -1.01
C GLY A 443 -22.62 3.82 -0.83
#